data_AF-A0A6I5NAI4-F1
#
_entry.id   AF-A0A6I5NAI4-F1
#
_cell.length_a   1.000
_cell.length_b   1.000
_cell.length_c   1.000
_cell.angle_alpha   90.00
_cell.angle_beta   90.00
_cell.angle_gamma   90.00
#
_symmetry.space_group_name_H-M   'P 1'
#
loop_
_entity.id
_entity.type
_entity.pdbx_description
1 polymer ?
#
loop_
_entity_poly.entity_id
_entity_poly.type
_entity_poly.pdbx_seq_one_letter_code
_entity_poly.pdbx_strand_id
1 'polypeptide(L)' 'KRGSTAYQGIVAGAFTFAPFRRKGFGKRLLAFLIGELLTAYPAVKLWVDDDNIGAISLYRSLGFRQIGTCYTGYFAN' A
#
# COMPACT_ATOMS: atom_id res chain seq x y z
N LYS A 1 13.03 25.73 -4.77
CA LYS A 1 11.74 25.03 -4.93
C LYS A 1 11.79 23.74 -4.11
N ARG A 2 11.21 23.70 -2.91
CA ARG A 2 10.99 22.43 -2.17
C ARG A 2 10.02 21.59 -3.02
N GLY A 3 10.43 20.40 -3.46
CA GLY A 3 9.51 19.47 -4.12
C GLY A 3 8.33 19.16 -3.20
N SER A 4 7.13 19.07 -3.75
CA SER A 4 5.85 18.92 -3.03
C SER A 4 5.65 17.52 -2.41
N THR A 5 6.69 16.92 -1.82
CA THR A 5 6.67 15.53 -1.33
C THR A 5 6.07 15.35 0.07
N ALA A 6 5.68 16.42 0.77
CA ALA A 6 5.43 16.35 2.20
C ALA A 6 4.00 15.99 2.64
N TYR A 7 3.04 15.77 1.73
CA TYR A 7 1.63 15.63 2.14
C TYR A 7 0.92 14.47 1.44
N GLN A 8 1.31 13.25 1.78
CA GLN A 8 0.66 12.03 1.29
C GLN A 8 0.55 11.01 2.41
N GLY A 9 -0.55 10.27 2.42
CA GLY A 9 -0.73 9.14 3.34
C GLY A 9 0.15 7.98 2.90
N ILE A 10 0.72 7.25 3.85
CA ILE A 10 1.53 6.06 3.57
C ILE A 10 0.88 4.87 4.27
N VAL A 11 0.65 3.79 3.52
CA VAL A 11 0.30 2.49 4.09
C VAL A 11 1.56 1.65 4.18
N ALA A 12 1.90 1.20 5.39
CA ALA A 12 3.04 0.33 5.66
C ALA A 12 2.58 -0.86 6.51
N GLY A 13 3.27 -2.00 6.37
CA GLY A 13 3.06 -3.16 7.25
C GLY A 13 1.70 -3.85 7.10
N ALA A 14 0.99 -3.66 5.99
CA ALA A 14 -0.27 -4.37 5.75
C ALA A 14 0.01 -5.85 5.45
N PHE A 15 -0.45 -6.75 6.33
CA PHE A 15 -0.31 -8.19 6.12
C PHE A 15 -1.59 -8.96 6.47
N THR A 16 -1.72 -10.16 5.94
CA THR A 16 -2.76 -11.11 6.32
C THR A 16 -2.13 -12.47 6.51
N PHE A 17 -2.34 -13.07 7.68
CA PHE A 17 -1.88 -14.43 7.99
C PHE A 17 -2.39 -15.43 6.95
N ALA A 18 -1.53 -16.39 6.57
CA ALA A 18 -1.82 -17.32 5.47
C ALA A 18 -3.20 -18.04 5.57
N PRO A 19 -3.64 -18.54 6.74
CA PRO A 19 -4.94 -19.19 6.89
C PRO A 19 -6.17 -18.27 6.64
N PHE A 20 -5.95 -16.96 6.61
CA PHE A 20 -6.98 -15.93 6.45
C PHE A 20 -6.91 -15.21 5.10
N ARG A 21 -5.98 -15.58 4.22
CA ARG A 21 -5.87 -15.01 2.87
C ARG A 21 -7.05 -15.46 1.99
N ARG A 22 -7.28 -14.71 0.89
CA ARG A 22 -8.32 -14.99 -0.13
C ARG A 22 -9.77 -15.01 0.38
N LYS A 23 -10.01 -14.57 1.62
CA LYS A 23 -11.34 -14.40 2.23
C LYS A 23 -11.86 -12.95 2.21
N GLY A 24 -11.13 -12.05 1.54
CA GLY A 24 -11.50 -10.64 1.41
C GLY A 24 -11.14 -9.73 2.60
N PHE A 25 -10.62 -10.27 3.70
CA PHE A 25 -10.25 -9.47 4.89
C PHE A 25 -9.26 -8.34 4.59
N GLY A 26 -8.14 -8.65 3.94
CA GLY A 26 -7.14 -7.65 3.57
C GLY A 26 -7.71 -6.54 2.67
N LYS A 27 -8.60 -6.89 1.73
CA LYS A 27 -9.28 -5.91 0.86
C LYS A 27 -10.18 -4.98 1.65
N ARG A 28 -11.01 -5.52 2.55
CA ARG A 28 -11.94 -4.73 3.37
C ARG A 28 -11.19 -3.77 4.31
N LEU A 29 -10.16 -4.28 4.99
CA LEU A 29 -9.34 -3.46 5.89
C LEU A 29 -8.63 -2.34 5.13
N LEU A 30 -7.99 -2.67 4.00
CA LEU A 30 -7.30 -1.66 3.20
C LEU A 30 -8.26 -0.64 2.61
N ALA A 31 -9.41 -1.06 2.07
CA ALA A 31 -10.40 -0.12 1.52
C ALA A 31 -10.86 0.90 2.57
N PHE A 32 -11.13 0.44 3.80
CA PHE A 32 -11.45 1.33 4.91
C PHE A 32 -10.30 2.29 5.21
N LEU A 33 -9.09 1.77 5.45
CA LEU A 33 -7.92 2.59 5.79
C LEU A 33 -7.58 3.63 4.70
N ILE A 34 -7.64 3.23 3.43
CA ILE A 34 -7.41 4.11 2.29
C ILE A 34 -8.47 5.21 2.25
N GLY A 35 -9.74 4.87 2.48
CA GLY A 35 -10.83 5.84 2.59
C GLY A 35 -10.53 6.90 3.64
N GLU A 36 -10.18 6.47 4.86
CA GLU A 36 -9.82 7.37 5.96
C GLU A 36 -8.62 8.26 5.60
N LEU A 37 -7.55 7.69 5.03
CA LEU A 37 -6.37 8.46 4.63
C LEU A 37 -6.68 9.49 3.54
N LEU A 38 -7.57 9.18 2.59
CA LEU A 38 -7.95 10.12 1.53
C LEU A 38 -8.79 11.29 2.04
N THR A 39 -9.36 11.22 3.25
CA THR A 39 -10.00 12.38 3.89
C THR A 39 -8.98 13.41 4.38
N ALA A 40 -7.78 12.95 4.75
CA ALA A 40 -6.72 13.79 5.32
C ALA A 40 -5.58 14.10 4.34
N TYR A 41 -5.40 13.29 3.29
CA TYR A 41 -4.29 13.39 2.36
C TYR A 41 -4.77 13.37 0.91
N PRO A 42 -4.16 14.16 0.02
CA PRO A 42 -4.53 14.23 -1.40
C PRO A 42 -4.23 12.94 -2.17
N ALA A 43 -3.38 12.07 -1.63
CA ALA A 43 -3.06 10.77 -2.21
C ALA A 43 -2.53 9.82 -1.14
N VAL A 44 -2.64 8.53 -1.42
CA VAL A 44 -2.07 7.44 -0.62
C VAL A 44 -1.01 6.70 -1.44
N LYS A 45 0.12 6.39 -0.80
CA LYS A 45 1.22 5.62 -1.40
C LYS A 45 1.59 4.42 -0.55
N LEU A 46 2.19 3.44 -1.21
CA LEU A 46 2.84 2.29 -0.60
C LEU A 46 3.93 1.80 -1.55
N TRP A 47 4.83 1.00 -1.00
CA TRP A 47 5.81 0.22 -1.74
C TRP A 47 5.48 -1.25 -1.53
N VAL A 48 5.77 -2.05 -2.54
CA VAL A 48 5.55 -3.49 -2.53
C VAL A 48 6.67 -4.13 -3.33
N ASP A 49 7.16 -5.27 -2.87
CA ASP A 49 8.13 -6.06 -3.63
C ASP A 49 7.53 -6.43 -4.99
N ASP A 50 8.35 -6.39 -6.03
CA ASP A 50 7.92 -6.58 -7.42
C ASP A 50 7.47 -8.02 -7.72
N ASP A 51 7.94 -8.97 -6.92
CA ASP A 51 7.56 -10.38 -6.96
C ASP A 51 6.27 -10.69 -6.16
N ASN A 52 5.73 -9.75 -5.39
CA ASN A 52 4.54 -9.96 -4.56
C ASN A 52 3.24 -9.77 -5.37
N ILE A 53 3.02 -10.67 -6.32
CA ILE A 53 1.89 -10.63 -7.26
C ILE A 53 0.53 -10.55 -6.55
N GLY A 54 0.39 -11.22 -5.39
CA GLY A 54 -0.83 -11.19 -4.60
C GLY A 54 -1.16 -9.81 -4.04
N ALA A 55 -0.17 -9.12 -3.49
CA ALA A 55 -0.33 -7.75 -3.01
C ALA A 55 -0.52 -6.76 -4.16
N ILE A 56 0.23 -6.90 -5.25
CA ILE A 56 0.08 -6.07 -6.46
C ILE A 56 -1.35 -6.16 -7.01
N SER A 57 -1.90 -7.37 -7.15
CA SER A 57 -3.28 -7.57 -7.61
C SER A 57 -4.29 -6.95 -6.66
N LEU A 58 -4.08 -7.11 -5.35
CA LEU A 58 -4.93 -6.51 -4.32
C LEU A 58 -4.94 -4.98 -4.41
N TYR A 59 -3.78 -4.34 -4.47
CA TYR A 59 -3.67 -2.87 -4.55
C TYR A 59 -4.26 -2.32 -5.84
N ARG A 60 -4.04 -2.97 -6.99
CA ARG A 60 -4.68 -2.60 -8.26
C ARG A 60 -6.21 -2.70 -8.16
N SER A 61 -6.74 -3.72 -7.49
CA SER A 61 -8.19 -3.86 -7.26
C SER A 61 -8.80 -2.77 -6.35
N LEU A 62 -7.95 -2.01 -5.67
CA LEU A 62 -8.30 -0.87 -4.81
C LEU A 62 -8.03 0.48 -5.51
N GLY A 63 -7.70 0.48 -6.80
CA GLY A 63 -7.49 1.69 -7.59
C GLY A 63 -6.06 2.24 -7.57
N PHE A 64 -5.10 1.54 -6.96
CA PHE A 64 -3.70 1.94 -7.05
C PHE A 64 -3.16 1.72 -8.46
N ARG A 65 -2.26 2.62 -8.86
CA ARG A 65 -1.44 2.50 -10.07
C ARG A 65 0.04 2.58 -9.69
N GLN A 66 0.87 1.87 -10.45
CA GLN A 66 2.32 1.99 -10.32
C GLN A 66 2.77 3.36 -10.81
N ILE A 67 3.59 4.05 -10.03
CA ILE A 67 4.09 5.40 -10.32
C ILE A 67 5.62 5.48 -10.39
N GLY A 68 6.31 4.36 -10.15
CA GLY A 68 7.77 4.27 -10.13
C GLY A 68 8.23 2.99 -9.44
N THR A 69 9.54 2.81 -9.37
CA THR A 69 10.24 1.77 -8.63
C THR A 69 11.22 2.41 -7.66
N CYS A 70 11.46 1.75 -6.53
CA CYS A 70 12.42 2.20 -5.54
C CYS A 70 13.11 0.99 -4.91
N TYR A 71 14.33 1.19 -4.42
CA TYR A 71 15.01 0.21 -3.60
C TYR A 71 14.69 0.49 -2.14
N THR A 72 14.23 -0.52 -1.43
CA THR A 72 14.08 -0.50 0.02
C THR A 72 15.01 -1.55 0.62
N GLY A 73 15.71 -1.20 1.69
CA GLY A 73 16.54 -2.13 2.43
C GLY A 73 15.85 -2.46 3.75
N TYR A 74 15.83 -3.74 4.12
CA TYR A 74 15.57 -4.13 5.50
C TYR A 74 16.91 -4.24 6.20
N PHE A 75 16.98 -3.77 7.44
CA PHE A 75 18.14 -4.06 8.29
C PHE A 75 18.16 -5.57 8.51
N ALA A 76 19.18 -6.24 7.99
CA ALA A 76 19.47 -7.62 8.34
C ALA A 76 20.06 -7.62 9.74
N ASN A 77 19.45 -8.39 10.65
CA ASN A 77 20.05 -8.76 11.94
C ASN A 77 20.93 -9.99 11.75
#